data_AF-A0A949NB48-F1
#
_entry.id   AF-A0A949NB48-F1
#
_cell.length_a   1.000
_cell.length_b   1.000
_cell.length_c   1.000
_cell.angle_alpha   90.00
_cell.angle_beta   90.00
_cell.angle_gamma   90.00
#
_symmetry.space_group_name_H-M   'P 1'
#
loop_
_entity.id
_entity.type
_entity.pdbx_description
1 polymer ?
#
loop_
_entity_poly.entity_id
_entity_poly.type
_entity_poly.pdbx_seq_one_letter_code
_entity_poly.pdbx_strand_id
1 'polypeptide(L)'
;MTDRVPALSGVSPAMVLREIAAAIPADCKGNMIIIGSLAVGFRYFGQAEKMVVRTKDADCLLSPNIEAVQAGVAITEQLLHAKWSLRSEGEWTVPGNENTPDDQLPMVRLHPPQKKDWFLELLTVPESAANRRKTWQRMQTKYGDFTICSFGYLSLTNFKPLETEFGIFIARPEMMALANLLEHPKIGPEAMSGGFGGRDDVKRSNKDLGRVVAIARLATGEDEDALLTWADSWLEAMKCRFVDDWRELAAGVGSGLRELLASPADFEEAYHTCVTGLLAEVPPSLEGLQIAAQRLLADVVRVVEEAASISGSIGTSIQADQGALDS
;
A
#
# COMPACT_ATOMS: atom_id res chain seq x y z
N MET A 1 -27.21 -18.82 5.70
CA MET A 1 -27.20 -18.05 4.45
C MET A 1 -25.75 -17.74 4.17
N THR A 2 -25.17 -18.33 3.12
CA THR A 2 -23.82 -17.97 2.69
C THR A 2 -23.92 -16.58 2.07
N ASP A 3 -23.52 -15.56 2.83
CA ASP A 3 -23.31 -14.22 2.27
C ASP A 3 -22.26 -14.38 1.16
N ARG A 4 -22.72 -14.31 -0.09
CA ARG A 4 -21.83 -14.37 -1.24
C ARG A 4 -20.92 -13.16 -1.16
N VAL A 5 -19.61 -13.37 -1.28
CA VAL A 5 -18.64 -12.29 -1.44
C VAL A 5 -19.09 -11.41 -2.62
N PRO A 6 -19.45 -10.13 -2.38
CA PRO A 6 -20.00 -9.29 -3.43
C PRO A 6 -18.96 -9.01 -4.52
N ALA A 7 -19.43 -8.88 -5.76
CA ALA A 7 -18.60 -8.38 -6.85
C ALA A 7 -18.18 -6.93 -6.56
N LEU A 8 -16.94 -6.57 -6.92
CA LEU A 8 -16.42 -5.22 -6.74
C LEU A 8 -17.02 -4.28 -7.80
N SER A 9 -17.50 -3.12 -7.37
CA SER A 9 -17.90 -2.01 -8.24
C SER A 9 -16.66 -1.31 -8.81
N GLY A 10 -16.75 -0.86 -10.06
CA GLY A 10 -15.71 -0.04 -10.68
C GLY A 10 -15.87 1.42 -10.26
N VAL A 11 -14.77 2.04 -9.81
CA VAL A 11 -14.71 3.47 -9.49
C VAL A 11 -13.63 4.17 -10.32
N SER A 12 -13.89 5.40 -10.75
CA SER A 12 -12.89 6.23 -11.44
C SER A 12 -11.92 6.83 -10.40
N PRO A 13 -10.60 6.54 -10.49
CA PRO A 13 -9.63 7.07 -9.54
C PRO A 13 -9.64 8.59 -9.44
N ALA A 14 -9.61 9.31 -10.58
CA ALA A 14 -9.61 10.76 -10.60
C ALA A 14 -10.86 11.38 -9.94
N MET A 15 -12.03 10.77 -10.14
CA MET A 15 -13.27 11.24 -9.51
C MET A 15 -13.25 11.02 -8.00
N VAL A 16 -12.78 9.85 -7.53
CA VAL A 16 -12.67 9.57 -6.09
C VAL A 16 -11.67 10.51 -5.43
N LEU A 17 -10.49 10.71 -6.02
CA LEU A 17 -9.47 11.61 -5.49
C LEU A 17 -9.97 13.06 -5.40
N ARG A 18 -10.67 13.54 -6.44
CA ARG A 18 -11.30 14.87 -6.46
C ARG A 18 -12.35 15.01 -5.36
N GLU A 19 -13.20 14.00 -5.17
CA GLU A 19 -14.24 13.99 -4.14
C GLU A 19 -13.64 14.02 -2.73
N ILE A 20 -12.59 13.24 -2.48
CA ILE A 20 -11.83 13.26 -1.21
C ILE A 20 -11.23 14.65 -0.98
N ALA A 21 -10.49 15.17 -1.96
CA ALA A 21 -9.83 16.47 -1.85
C ALA A 21 -10.81 17.65 -1.64
N ALA A 22 -12.05 17.53 -2.13
CA ALA A 22 -13.09 18.52 -1.90
C ALA A 22 -13.76 18.40 -0.51
N ALA A 23 -13.76 17.20 0.08
CA ALA A 23 -14.45 16.91 1.33
C ALA A 23 -13.59 17.16 2.58
N ILE A 24 -12.26 17.05 2.48
CA ILE A 24 -11.35 17.22 3.62
C ILE A 24 -11.03 18.71 3.90
N PRO A 25 -10.67 19.07 5.15
CA PRO A 25 -10.23 20.43 5.48
C PRO A 25 -9.00 20.86 4.66
N ALA A 26 -8.95 22.14 4.25
CA ALA A 26 -7.86 22.67 3.44
C ALA A 26 -6.49 22.47 4.10
N ASP A 27 -6.40 22.73 5.41
CA ASP A 27 -5.17 22.62 6.18
C ASP A 27 -4.68 21.16 6.35
N CYS A 28 -5.53 20.17 6.07
CA CYS A 28 -5.17 18.74 6.13
C CYS A 28 -4.75 18.17 4.78
N LYS A 29 -4.90 18.92 3.68
CA LYS A 29 -4.57 18.44 2.33
C LYS A 29 -3.09 18.06 2.20
N GLY A 30 -2.23 18.86 2.81
CA GLY A 30 -0.78 18.62 2.86
C GLY A 30 -0.39 17.30 3.53
N ASN A 31 -1.24 16.78 4.42
CA ASN A 31 -0.99 15.55 5.15
C ASN A 31 -1.52 14.30 4.44
N MET A 32 -2.32 14.46 3.38
CA MET A 32 -3.09 13.39 2.77
C MET A 32 -2.34 12.76 1.60
N ILE A 33 -2.02 11.46 1.72
CA ILE A 33 -1.44 10.65 0.66
C ILE A 33 -2.38 9.48 0.35
N ILE A 34 -2.92 9.43 -0.85
CA ILE A 34 -3.70 8.27 -1.29
C ILE A 34 -2.74 7.14 -1.65
N ILE A 35 -3.06 5.93 -1.19
CA ILE A 35 -2.30 4.71 -1.48
C ILE A 35 -3.22 3.65 -2.10
N GLY A 36 -2.71 2.44 -2.30
CA GLY A 36 -3.48 1.32 -2.80
C GLY A 36 -3.89 1.48 -4.26
N SER A 37 -4.96 0.78 -4.65
CA SER A 37 -5.36 0.64 -6.05
C SER A 37 -5.77 1.97 -6.70
N LEU A 38 -6.30 2.92 -5.93
CA LEU A 38 -6.69 4.25 -6.46
C LEU A 38 -5.47 5.09 -6.84
N ALA A 39 -4.42 5.09 -6.02
CA ALA A 39 -3.18 5.80 -6.35
C ALA A 39 -2.53 5.24 -7.62
N VAL A 40 -2.50 3.91 -7.76
CA VAL A 40 -1.99 3.24 -8.96
C VAL A 40 -2.85 3.57 -10.19
N GLY A 41 -4.18 3.45 -10.05
CA GLY A 41 -5.12 3.76 -11.12
C GLY A 41 -5.01 5.22 -11.55
N PHE A 42 -4.91 6.18 -10.62
CA PHE A 42 -4.72 7.58 -10.97
C PHE A 42 -3.41 7.81 -11.74
N ARG A 43 -2.30 7.18 -11.32
CA ARG A 43 -1.00 7.34 -11.98
C ARG A 43 -0.98 6.82 -13.43
N TYR A 44 -1.57 5.66 -13.68
CA TYR A 44 -1.47 5.01 -15.00
C TYR A 44 -2.68 5.20 -15.91
N PHE A 45 -3.86 5.47 -15.34
CA PHE A 45 -5.07 5.70 -16.11
C PHE A 45 -5.37 7.20 -16.29
N GLY A 46 -4.75 8.05 -15.49
CA GLY A 46 -4.96 9.49 -15.50
C GLY A 46 -6.43 9.86 -15.30
N GLN A 47 -6.94 10.73 -16.17
CA GLN A 47 -8.33 11.17 -16.17
C GLN A 47 -9.25 10.35 -17.10
N ALA A 48 -8.78 9.22 -17.64
CA ALA A 48 -9.58 8.42 -18.56
C ALA A 48 -10.82 7.83 -17.86
N GLU A 49 -12.01 8.40 -18.12
CA GLU A 49 -13.26 8.02 -17.44
C GLU A 49 -13.63 6.54 -17.59
N LYS A 50 -13.21 5.91 -18.70
CA LYS A 50 -13.47 4.48 -18.97
C LYS A 50 -12.55 3.55 -18.18
N MET A 51 -11.46 4.06 -17.62
CA MET A 51 -10.50 3.27 -16.86
C MET A 51 -10.87 3.32 -15.38
N VAL A 52 -11.58 2.28 -14.95
CA VAL A 52 -12.00 2.14 -13.55
C VAL A 52 -11.11 1.14 -12.82
N VAL A 53 -11.00 1.33 -11.52
CA VAL A 53 -10.42 0.35 -10.62
C VAL A 53 -11.55 -0.31 -9.85
N ARG A 54 -11.52 -1.62 -9.72
CA ARG A 54 -12.46 -2.35 -8.87
C ARG A 54 -11.91 -2.44 -7.45
N THR A 55 -12.37 -1.53 -6.59
CA THR A 55 -11.91 -1.41 -5.19
C THR A 55 -13.03 -0.83 -4.33
N LYS A 56 -13.06 -1.19 -3.04
CA LYS A 56 -14.09 -0.72 -2.08
C LYS A 56 -13.56 0.33 -1.12
N ASP A 57 -12.24 0.43 -1.02
CA ASP A 57 -11.48 1.24 -0.10
C ASP A 57 -10.71 2.33 -0.85
N ALA A 58 -10.75 3.54 -0.31
CA ALA A 58 -9.85 4.62 -0.62
C ALA A 58 -8.88 4.81 0.54
N ASP A 59 -7.75 4.11 0.47
CA ASP A 59 -6.71 4.12 1.50
C ASP A 59 -6.04 5.50 1.57
N CYS A 60 -6.28 6.21 2.68
CA CYS A 60 -5.85 7.58 2.92
C CYS A 60 -4.82 7.60 4.04
N LEU A 61 -3.54 7.69 3.67
CA LEU A 61 -2.42 7.74 4.60
C LEU A 61 -2.18 9.17 5.06
N LEU A 62 -2.21 9.38 6.37
CA LEU A 62 -1.86 10.64 7.01
C LEU A 62 -0.36 10.66 7.35
N SER A 63 0.31 11.74 6.98
CA SER A 63 1.75 11.92 7.20
C SER A 63 2.10 13.40 7.44
N PRO A 64 3.12 13.73 8.25
CA PRO A 64 3.92 12.84 9.10
C PRO A 64 3.13 12.24 10.28
N ASN A 65 3.66 11.19 10.92
CA ASN A 65 2.99 10.51 12.05
C ASN A 65 2.57 11.49 13.16
N ILE A 66 3.45 12.45 13.49
CA ILE A 66 3.25 13.43 14.56
C ILE A 66 2.01 14.33 14.36
N GLU A 67 1.57 14.53 13.12
CA GLU A 67 0.39 15.32 12.78
C GLU A 67 -0.85 14.45 12.50
N ALA A 68 -0.68 13.12 12.40
CA ALA A 68 -1.72 12.22 11.90
C ALA A 68 -2.97 12.18 12.78
N VAL A 69 -2.81 12.17 14.12
CA VAL A 69 -3.97 12.16 15.04
C VAL A 69 -4.78 13.44 14.89
N GLN A 70 -4.14 14.61 14.90
CA GLN A 70 -4.83 15.89 14.78
C GLN A 70 -5.52 16.03 13.43
N ALA A 71 -4.82 15.71 12.33
CA ALA A 71 -5.41 15.73 11.00
C ALA A 71 -6.56 14.72 10.87
N GLY A 72 -6.40 13.52 11.43
CA GLY A 72 -7.41 12.48 11.40
C GLY A 72 -8.68 12.87 12.16
N VAL A 73 -8.56 13.50 13.33
CA VAL A 73 -9.71 14.06 14.07
C VAL A 73 -10.43 15.12 13.24
N ALA A 74 -9.69 16.09 12.69
CA ALA A 74 -10.28 17.18 11.91
C ALA A 74 -11.02 16.67 10.66
N ILE A 75 -10.40 15.73 9.93
CA ILE A 75 -11.01 15.07 8.76
C ILE A 75 -12.27 14.31 9.17
N THR A 76 -12.17 13.46 10.21
CA THR A 76 -13.29 12.62 10.66
C THR A 76 -14.50 13.46 11.05
N GLU A 77 -14.27 14.52 11.83
CA GLU A 77 -15.35 15.41 12.23
C GLU A 77 -15.98 16.15 11.06
N GLN A 78 -15.17 16.64 10.11
CA GLN A 78 -15.65 17.34 8.93
C GLN A 78 -16.51 16.41 8.07
N LEU A 79 -16.06 15.19 7.82
CA LEU A 79 -16.77 14.21 7.00
C LEU A 79 -18.10 13.80 7.64
N LEU A 80 -18.09 13.49 8.95
CA LEU A 80 -19.32 13.16 9.68
C LEU A 80 -20.30 14.35 9.73
N HIS A 81 -19.80 15.57 9.89
CA HIS A 81 -20.61 16.79 9.79
C HIS A 81 -21.25 16.93 8.41
N ALA A 82 -20.48 16.65 7.35
CA ALA A 82 -20.90 16.63 5.95
C ALA A 82 -21.73 15.39 5.57
N LYS A 83 -22.24 14.64 6.55
CA LYS A 83 -23.14 13.47 6.37
C LYS A 83 -22.51 12.28 5.66
N TRP A 84 -21.18 12.17 5.70
CA TRP A 84 -20.54 10.89 5.46
C TRP A 84 -20.94 9.91 6.56
N SER A 85 -21.13 8.65 6.22
CA SER A 85 -21.62 7.64 7.16
C SER A 85 -20.58 6.58 7.44
N LEU A 86 -20.44 6.20 8.71
CA LEU A 86 -19.59 5.09 9.12
C LEU A 86 -20.01 3.79 8.43
N ARG A 87 -19.02 3.02 7.99
CA ARG A 87 -19.24 1.69 7.43
C ARG A 87 -19.92 0.81 8.48
N SER A 88 -21.08 0.24 8.11
CA SER A 88 -21.92 -0.58 9.00
C SER A 88 -21.51 -2.05 9.06
N GLU A 89 -20.42 -2.43 8.38
CA GLU A 89 -19.91 -3.80 8.29
C GLU A 89 -18.59 -3.92 9.04
N GLY A 90 -18.39 -5.05 9.72
CA GLY A 90 -17.18 -5.34 10.50
C GLY A 90 -17.49 -5.51 11.99
N GLU A 91 -16.44 -5.71 12.78
CA GLU A 91 -16.55 -6.00 14.21
C GLU A 91 -16.86 -4.73 15.03
N TRP A 92 -16.18 -3.62 14.73
CA TRP A 92 -16.31 -2.34 15.44
C TRP A 92 -16.91 -1.29 14.51
N THR A 93 -18.22 -1.04 14.66
CA THR A 93 -19.02 -0.19 13.75
C THR A 93 -19.69 1.00 14.44
N VAL A 94 -19.45 1.17 15.74
CA VAL A 94 -20.01 2.27 16.55
C VAL A 94 -18.85 3.02 17.21
N PRO A 95 -18.85 4.37 17.20
CA PRO A 95 -17.84 5.15 17.92
C PRO A 95 -17.73 4.73 19.39
N GLY A 96 -16.49 4.55 19.84
CA GLY A 96 -16.21 4.18 21.22
C GLY A 96 -16.23 5.36 22.18
N ASN A 97 -15.77 5.12 23.40
CA ASN A 97 -15.54 6.14 24.42
C ASN A 97 -14.20 5.90 25.12
N GLU A 98 -13.90 6.72 26.13
CA GLU A 98 -12.65 6.69 26.91
C GLU A 98 -12.32 5.31 27.53
N ASN A 99 -13.30 4.44 27.72
CA ASN A 99 -13.12 3.10 28.29
C ASN A 99 -13.02 1.98 27.23
N THR A 100 -13.33 2.25 25.97
CA THR A 100 -13.20 1.28 24.88
C THR A 100 -11.72 1.06 24.55
N PRO A 101 -11.14 -0.14 24.56
CA PRO A 101 -9.73 -0.35 24.19
C PRO A 101 -9.37 0.13 22.78
N ASP A 102 -8.14 0.60 22.55
CA ASP A 102 -7.72 1.21 21.27
C ASP A 102 -7.83 0.27 20.05
N ASP A 103 -7.66 -1.03 20.27
CA ASP A 103 -7.80 -2.10 19.26
C ASP A 103 -9.25 -2.57 19.05
N GLN A 104 -10.18 -2.05 19.87
CA GLN A 104 -11.63 -2.27 19.78
C GLN A 104 -12.40 -1.01 19.34
N LEU A 105 -11.69 0.10 19.10
CA LEU A 105 -12.27 1.29 18.49
C LEU A 105 -12.52 1.06 16.99
N PRO A 106 -13.59 1.65 16.42
CA PRO A 106 -13.77 1.63 14.98
C PRO A 106 -12.64 2.40 14.29
N MET A 107 -12.11 1.82 13.22
CA MET A 107 -11.31 2.57 12.27
C MET A 107 -12.19 3.59 11.54
N VAL A 108 -11.61 4.73 11.13
CA VAL A 108 -12.34 5.71 10.32
C VAL A 108 -12.50 5.16 8.91
N ARG A 109 -13.68 4.58 8.67
CA ARG A 109 -14.13 4.04 7.38
C ARG A 109 -15.45 4.68 6.99
N LEU A 110 -15.42 5.73 6.18
CA LEU A 110 -16.58 6.58 5.92
C LEU A 110 -17.01 6.51 4.46
N HIS A 111 -18.29 6.23 4.22
CA HIS A 111 -18.91 6.32 2.90
C HIS A 111 -19.29 7.76 2.57
N PRO A 112 -19.08 8.21 1.32
CA PRO A 112 -19.62 9.48 0.87
C PRO A 112 -21.16 9.51 0.94
N PRO A 113 -21.77 10.70 1.07
CA PRO A 113 -23.22 10.83 1.07
C PRO A 113 -23.83 10.19 -0.18
N GLN A 114 -24.87 9.37 0.01
CA GLN A 114 -25.64 8.71 -1.05
C GLN A 114 -24.86 7.70 -1.92
N LYS A 115 -23.58 7.41 -1.61
CA LYS A 115 -22.75 6.43 -2.32
C LYS A 115 -22.31 5.33 -1.36
N LYS A 116 -22.43 4.07 -1.78
CA LYS A 116 -21.97 2.91 -1.00
C LYS A 116 -20.91 2.08 -1.73
N ASP A 117 -20.53 2.49 -2.93
CA ASP A 117 -19.63 1.73 -3.80
C ASP A 117 -18.19 1.71 -3.25
N TRP A 118 -17.80 2.74 -2.50
CA TRP A 118 -16.50 2.84 -1.85
C TRP A 118 -16.60 3.60 -0.53
N PHE A 119 -15.60 3.45 0.34
CA PHE A 119 -15.42 4.21 1.57
C PHE A 119 -13.98 4.75 1.67
N LEU A 120 -13.82 5.91 2.30
CA LEU A 120 -12.53 6.44 2.72
C LEU A 120 -12.05 5.69 3.96
N GLU A 121 -10.79 5.26 4.00
CA GLU A 121 -10.15 4.63 5.16
C GLU A 121 -8.91 5.43 5.60
N LEU A 122 -8.87 5.90 6.85
CA LEU A 122 -7.69 6.59 7.38
C LEU A 122 -6.65 5.64 7.96
N LEU A 123 -5.40 5.87 7.59
CA LEU A 123 -4.20 5.18 8.03
C LEU A 123 -3.13 6.21 8.41
N THR A 124 -2.07 5.79 9.10
CA THR A 124 -0.87 6.63 9.31
C THR A 124 0.41 5.85 9.05
N VAL A 125 1.51 6.57 8.83
CA VAL A 125 2.86 6.00 8.78
C VAL A 125 3.33 5.58 10.18
N PRO A 126 4.26 4.62 10.31
CA PRO A 126 4.77 4.24 11.63
C PRO A 126 5.53 5.39 12.28
N GLU A 127 5.48 5.44 13.60
CA GLU A 127 6.22 6.43 14.41
C GLU A 127 7.73 6.33 14.19
N SER A 128 8.24 5.11 13.99
CA SER A 128 9.65 4.86 13.72
C SER A 128 9.86 3.66 12.80
N ALA A 129 11.04 3.61 12.18
CA ALA A 129 11.49 2.47 11.38
C ALA A 129 11.49 1.15 12.18
N ALA A 130 11.84 1.19 13.47
CA ALA A 130 11.87 -0.01 14.30
C ALA A 130 10.47 -0.61 14.54
N ASN A 131 9.41 0.18 14.35
CA ASN A 131 8.05 -0.28 14.58
C ASN A 131 7.48 -1.00 13.35
N ARG A 132 7.67 -2.33 13.33
CA ARG A 132 7.19 -3.20 12.25
C ARG A 132 5.79 -3.77 12.47
N ARG A 133 5.22 -3.57 13.65
CA ARG A 133 3.94 -4.19 14.02
C ARG A 133 2.78 -3.26 13.68
N LYS A 134 1.58 -3.85 13.60
CA LYS A 134 0.37 -3.06 13.58
C LYS A 134 0.25 -2.28 14.88
N THR A 135 0.12 -0.98 14.79
CA THR A 135 -0.18 -0.11 15.94
C THR A 135 -1.48 0.63 15.75
N TRP A 136 -2.04 1.06 16.88
CA TRP A 136 -3.31 1.76 16.97
C TRP A 136 -3.08 3.09 17.69
N GLN A 137 -3.63 4.17 17.16
CA GLN A 137 -3.60 5.48 17.79
C GLN A 137 -5.04 5.99 17.92
N ARG A 138 -5.47 6.27 19.14
CA ARG A 138 -6.80 6.80 19.42
C ARG A 138 -6.96 8.21 18.85
N MET A 139 -8.13 8.45 18.28
CA MET A 139 -8.62 9.76 17.85
C MET A 139 -9.89 10.09 18.61
N GLN A 140 -9.81 11.05 19.51
CA GLN A 140 -10.96 11.56 20.24
C GLN A 140 -11.65 12.62 19.39
N THR A 141 -12.91 12.37 19.03
CA THR A 141 -13.73 13.31 18.23
C THR A 141 -14.98 13.67 19.01
N LYS A 142 -15.67 14.76 18.61
CA LYS A 142 -17.00 15.08 19.16
C LYS A 142 -18.08 14.05 18.86
N TYR A 143 -17.81 13.08 17.98
CA TYR A 143 -18.73 11.99 17.62
C TYR A 143 -18.41 10.68 18.34
N GLY A 144 -17.47 10.69 19.29
CA GLY A 144 -16.93 9.51 19.97
C GLY A 144 -15.52 9.18 19.53
N ASP A 145 -14.98 8.10 20.07
CA ASP A 145 -13.59 7.71 19.85
C ASP A 145 -13.46 6.75 18.66
N PHE A 146 -12.40 6.98 17.88
CA PHE A 146 -11.99 6.16 16.74
C PHE A 146 -10.52 5.78 16.88
N THR A 147 -10.03 4.92 15.98
CA THR A 147 -8.60 4.61 15.89
C THR A 147 -8.09 4.78 14.46
N ILE A 148 -6.83 5.18 14.33
CA ILE A 148 -6.05 5.04 13.09
C ILE A 148 -4.97 4.00 13.32
N CYS A 149 -4.71 3.19 12.29
CA CYS A 149 -3.67 2.18 12.37
C CYS A 149 -2.49 2.50 11.45
N SER A 150 -1.36 1.91 11.80
CA SER A 150 -0.13 1.92 11.01
C SER A 150 0.40 0.50 10.85
N PHE A 151 1.12 0.26 9.76
CA PHE A 151 1.84 -0.98 9.48
C PHE A 151 3.31 -0.67 9.16
N GLY A 152 4.19 -1.67 9.32
CA GLY A 152 5.63 -1.47 9.40
C GLY A 152 6.30 -0.82 8.18
N TYR A 153 5.77 -1.07 6.98
CA TYR A 153 6.36 -0.58 5.72
C TYR A 153 5.58 0.57 5.08
N LEU A 154 4.55 1.11 5.74
CA LEU A 154 3.81 2.28 5.24
C LEU A 154 4.67 3.55 5.17
N SER A 155 5.82 3.60 5.84
CA SER A 155 6.79 4.70 5.65
C SER A 155 7.46 4.71 4.28
N LEU A 156 7.30 3.67 3.46
CA LEU A 156 7.72 3.73 2.06
C LEU A 156 6.72 4.49 1.19
N THR A 157 5.42 4.39 1.49
CA THR A 157 4.38 5.01 0.66
C THR A 157 4.34 6.54 0.80
N ASN A 158 4.95 7.10 1.85
CA ASN A 158 5.20 8.54 1.97
C ASN A 158 6.62 8.98 1.52
N PHE A 159 7.41 8.10 0.91
CA PHE A 159 8.72 8.49 0.38
C PHE A 159 8.55 9.21 -0.97
N LYS A 160 8.77 10.53 -0.97
CA LYS A 160 8.64 11.43 -2.13
C LYS A 160 7.30 11.21 -2.89
N PRO A 161 6.15 11.39 -2.21
CA PRO A 161 4.85 11.18 -2.84
C PRO A 161 4.63 12.23 -3.95
N LEU A 162 3.75 11.90 -4.91
CA LEU A 162 3.47 12.77 -6.06
C LEU A 162 2.29 13.68 -5.72
N GLU A 163 2.47 14.99 -5.87
CA GLU A 163 1.38 15.94 -5.75
C GLU A 163 0.41 15.79 -6.92
N THR A 164 -0.89 15.88 -6.62
CA THR A 164 -1.95 15.87 -7.62
C THR A 164 -2.48 17.27 -7.87
N GLU A 165 -3.17 17.46 -8.99
CA GLU A 165 -3.89 18.69 -9.32
C GLU A 165 -4.98 19.08 -8.29
N PHE A 166 -5.35 18.17 -7.37
CA PHE A 166 -6.37 18.41 -6.34
C PHE A 166 -5.79 18.94 -5.01
N GLY A 167 -4.45 19.10 -4.93
CA GLY A 167 -3.73 19.56 -3.75
C GLY A 167 -3.53 18.50 -2.66
N ILE A 168 -3.84 17.24 -2.97
CA ILE A 168 -3.48 16.06 -2.17
C ILE A 168 -2.40 15.25 -2.89
N PHE A 169 -1.81 14.26 -2.23
CA PHE A 169 -0.74 13.45 -2.79
C PHE A 169 -1.20 12.03 -3.12
N ILE A 170 -0.45 11.35 -3.97
CA ILE A 170 -0.50 9.89 -4.14
C ILE A 170 0.87 9.28 -3.84
N ALA A 171 0.88 8.06 -3.31
CA ALA A 171 2.11 7.29 -3.20
C ALA A 171 2.61 6.87 -4.60
N ARG A 172 3.94 6.87 -4.76
CA ARG A 172 4.59 6.32 -5.96
C ARG A 172 4.27 4.82 -6.09
N PRO A 173 3.76 4.32 -7.23
CA PRO A 173 3.42 2.90 -7.39
C PRO A 173 4.55 1.93 -7.06
N GLU A 174 5.78 2.26 -7.44
CA GLU A 174 6.99 1.51 -7.12
C GLU A 174 7.25 1.43 -5.61
N MET A 175 6.92 2.46 -4.83
CA MET A 175 7.09 2.42 -3.37
C MET A 175 6.02 1.56 -2.70
N MET A 176 4.80 1.55 -3.25
CA MET A 176 3.75 0.63 -2.80
C MET A 176 4.09 -0.82 -3.14
N ALA A 177 4.65 -1.06 -4.33
CA ALA A 177 5.16 -2.36 -4.73
C ALA A 177 6.25 -2.84 -3.76
N LEU A 178 7.20 -1.98 -3.42
CA LEU A 178 8.22 -2.31 -2.43
C LEU A 178 7.65 -2.62 -1.05
N ALA A 179 6.71 -1.81 -0.56
CA ALA A 179 6.08 -2.03 0.74
C ALA A 179 5.40 -3.41 0.82
N ASN A 180 4.70 -3.83 -0.24
CA ASN A 180 4.06 -5.15 -0.27
C ASN A 180 5.07 -6.30 -0.34
N LEU A 181 6.19 -6.14 -1.05
CA LEU A 181 7.26 -7.15 -1.08
C LEU A 181 7.87 -7.37 0.32
N LEU A 182 8.13 -6.28 1.05
CA LEU A 182 8.70 -6.36 2.39
C LEU A 182 7.70 -6.86 3.44
N GLU A 183 6.41 -6.54 3.29
CA GLU A 183 5.35 -7.05 4.17
C GLU A 183 5.16 -8.57 4.00
N HIS A 184 5.37 -9.09 2.79
CA HIS A 184 5.15 -10.50 2.45
C HIS A 184 6.44 -11.17 1.96
N PRO A 185 7.44 -11.40 2.84
CA PRO A 185 8.67 -12.11 2.47
C PRO A 185 8.44 -13.61 2.21
N LYS A 186 7.24 -14.11 2.51
CA LYS A 186 6.78 -15.49 2.31
C LYS A 186 5.27 -15.52 2.07
N ILE A 187 4.75 -16.64 1.56
CA ILE A 187 3.30 -16.83 1.45
C ILE A 187 2.70 -17.20 2.82
N GLY A 188 2.01 -16.23 3.44
CA GLY A 188 1.25 -16.45 4.67
C GLY A 188 -0.06 -17.23 4.45
N PRO A 189 -0.55 -17.98 5.45
CA PRO A 189 -1.81 -18.73 5.36
C PRO A 189 -3.07 -17.86 5.51
N GLU A 190 -2.93 -16.59 5.92
CA GLU A 190 -4.06 -15.74 6.28
C GLU A 190 -4.88 -15.33 5.05
N ALA A 191 -6.15 -15.74 5.02
CA ALA A 191 -7.12 -15.27 4.03
C ALA A 191 -7.50 -13.81 4.26
N MET A 192 -7.94 -13.15 3.18
CA MET A 192 -8.50 -11.81 3.26
C MET A 192 -9.81 -11.77 4.02
N SER A 193 -9.91 -10.85 4.98
CA SER A 193 -11.18 -10.56 5.64
C SER A 193 -12.21 -10.01 4.64
N GLY A 194 -13.34 -10.72 4.51
CA GLY A 194 -14.43 -10.38 3.60
C GLY A 194 -14.23 -10.81 2.14
N GLY A 195 -13.21 -11.60 1.84
CA GLY A 195 -12.95 -12.13 0.50
C GLY A 195 -12.54 -11.07 -0.54
N PHE A 196 -12.38 -11.52 -1.78
CA PHE A 196 -12.04 -10.69 -2.93
C PHE A 196 -12.62 -11.25 -4.24
N GLY A 197 -13.34 -10.41 -5.00
CA GLY A 197 -13.79 -10.75 -6.35
C GLY A 197 -14.62 -12.05 -6.43
N GLY A 198 -15.49 -12.29 -5.44
CA GLY A 198 -16.33 -13.49 -5.37
C GLY A 198 -15.69 -14.72 -4.69
N ARG A 199 -14.44 -14.62 -4.22
CA ARG A 199 -13.73 -15.69 -3.49
C ARG A 199 -13.50 -15.30 -2.03
N ASP A 200 -13.64 -16.22 -1.09
CA ASP A 200 -13.38 -16.03 0.35
C ASP A 200 -12.07 -16.66 0.83
N ASP A 201 -11.41 -17.46 -0.03
CA ASP A 201 -10.21 -18.23 0.24
C ASP A 201 -8.89 -17.52 -0.15
N VAL A 202 -8.97 -16.35 -0.80
CA VAL A 202 -7.80 -15.62 -1.29
C VAL A 202 -6.88 -15.21 -0.15
N LYS A 203 -5.63 -15.67 -0.19
CA LYS A 203 -4.59 -15.28 0.79
C LYS A 203 -4.22 -13.81 0.64
N ARG A 204 -4.00 -13.12 1.77
CA ARG A 204 -3.58 -11.72 1.79
C ARG A 204 -2.24 -11.52 1.06
N SER A 205 -1.27 -12.40 1.32
CA SER A 205 0.03 -12.42 0.65
C SER A 205 -0.12 -12.52 -0.88
N ASN A 206 -0.97 -13.42 -1.36
CA ASN A 206 -1.22 -13.60 -2.80
C ASN A 206 -1.84 -12.35 -3.44
N LYS A 207 -2.82 -11.70 -2.79
CA LYS A 207 -3.36 -10.42 -3.29
C LYS A 207 -2.27 -9.34 -3.36
N ASP A 208 -1.55 -9.13 -2.26
CA ASP A 208 -0.64 -8.00 -2.16
C ASP A 208 0.59 -8.19 -3.05
N LEU A 209 1.12 -9.41 -3.18
CA LEU A 209 2.17 -9.75 -4.15
C LEU A 209 1.65 -9.75 -5.59
N GLY A 210 0.41 -10.18 -5.85
CA GLY A 210 -0.23 -10.01 -7.15
C GLY A 210 -0.31 -8.53 -7.57
N ARG A 211 -0.66 -7.65 -6.62
CA ARG A 211 -0.65 -6.20 -6.83
C ARG A 211 0.74 -5.66 -7.19
N VAL A 212 1.82 -6.19 -6.61
CA VAL A 212 3.20 -5.85 -7.01
C VAL A 212 3.41 -6.11 -8.51
N VAL A 213 3.03 -7.30 -8.96
CA VAL A 213 3.16 -7.70 -10.38
C VAL A 213 2.27 -6.86 -11.28
N ALA A 214 1.05 -6.55 -10.85
CA ALA A 214 0.13 -5.69 -11.59
C ALA A 214 0.68 -4.26 -11.78
N ILE A 215 1.29 -3.70 -10.74
CA ILE A 215 1.94 -2.38 -10.80
C ILE A 215 3.12 -2.40 -11.78
N ALA A 216 3.97 -3.44 -11.74
CA ALA A 216 5.07 -3.61 -12.69
C ALA A 216 4.57 -3.76 -14.14
N ARG A 217 3.46 -4.48 -14.35
CA ARG A 217 2.84 -4.64 -15.66
C ARG A 217 2.28 -3.33 -16.23
N LEU A 218 1.69 -2.49 -15.39
CA LEU A 218 1.20 -1.17 -15.79
C LEU A 218 2.37 -0.24 -16.12
N ALA A 219 3.41 -0.22 -15.28
CA ALA A 219 4.62 0.57 -15.50
C ALA A 219 5.27 0.24 -16.85
N THR A 220 5.54 -1.05 -17.09
CA THR A 220 6.12 -1.55 -18.35
C THR A 220 5.20 -1.35 -19.57
N GLY A 221 3.90 -1.19 -19.36
CA GLY A 221 2.95 -0.88 -20.42
C GLY A 221 2.93 0.60 -20.82
N GLU A 222 3.27 1.50 -19.89
CA GLU A 222 3.45 2.93 -20.14
C GLU A 222 4.84 3.23 -20.72
N ASP A 223 5.87 2.61 -20.15
CA ASP A 223 7.27 2.76 -20.53
C ASP A 223 8.01 1.42 -20.35
N GLU A 224 8.54 0.86 -21.45
CA GLU A 224 9.18 -0.45 -21.47
C GLU A 224 10.38 -0.54 -20.51
N ASP A 225 11.04 0.59 -20.25
CA ASP A 225 12.23 0.72 -19.40
C ASP A 225 11.91 1.17 -17.97
N ALA A 226 10.63 1.34 -17.62
CA ALA A 226 10.21 1.89 -16.33
C ALA A 226 10.88 1.21 -15.11
N LEU A 227 11.05 -0.12 -15.19
CA LEU A 227 11.63 -0.93 -14.12
C LEU A 227 13.10 -0.62 -13.85
N LEU A 228 13.87 -0.16 -14.87
CA LEU A 228 15.31 0.10 -14.71
C LEU A 228 15.59 1.16 -13.64
N THR A 229 14.64 2.08 -13.41
CA THR A 229 14.78 3.16 -12.41
C THR A 229 14.27 2.78 -11.01
N TRP A 230 13.57 1.64 -10.89
CA TRP A 230 12.96 1.24 -9.62
C TRP A 230 14.00 0.79 -8.61
N ALA A 231 15.05 0.11 -9.04
CA ALA A 231 16.08 -0.41 -8.14
C ALA A 231 16.76 0.73 -7.36
N ASP A 232 17.18 1.79 -8.06
CA ASP A 232 17.78 2.97 -7.45
C ASP A 232 16.80 3.67 -6.50
N SER A 233 15.55 3.85 -6.93
CA SER A 233 14.50 4.46 -6.11
C SER A 233 14.23 3.65 -4.84
N TRP A 234 14.19 2.33 -4.93
CA TRP A 234 13.97 1.41 -3.80
C TRP A 234 15.14 1.46 -2.83
N LEU A 235 16.37 1.40 -3.33
CA LEU A 235 17.57 1.49 -2.49
C LEU A 235 17.66 2.83 -1.77
N GLU A 236 17.34 3.94 -2.45
CA GLU A 236 17.29 5.27 -1.82
C GLU A 236 16.24 5.30 -0.70
N ALA A 237 15.03 4.81 -0.98
CA ALA A 237 13.93 4.78 -0.01
C ALA A 237 14.28 3.92 1.20
N MET A 238 14.80 2.70 0.99
CA MET A 238 15.21 1.81 2.09
C MET A 238 16.32 2.44 2.93
N LYS A 239 17.38 2.98 2.31
CA LYS A 239 18.48 3.63 3.05
C LYS A 239 17.99 4.83 3.86
N CYS A 240 17.01 5.56 3.36
CA CYS A 240 16.43 6.71 4.06
C CYS A 240 15.50 6.29 5.21
N ARG A 241 14.64 5.29 4.99
CA ARG A 241 13.60 4.89 5.94
C ARG A 241 14.05 3.86 6.96
N PHE A 242 15.03 3.03 6.62
CA PHE A 242 15.42 1.82 7.33
C PHE A 242 16.95 1.80 7.51
N VAL A 243 17.50 2.87 8.07
CA VAL A 243 18.95 3.13 8.13
C VAL A 243 19.74 1.95 8.70
N ASP A 244 19.18 1.28 9.71
CA ASP A 244 19.85 0.21 10.45
C ASP A 244 19.74 -1.17 9.76
N ASP A 245 18.64 -1.44 9.05
CA ASP A 245 18.29 -2.77 8.52
C ASP A 245 18.06 -2.80 6.99
N TRP A 246 18.30 -1.71 6.26
CA TRP A 246 18.03 -1.66 4.81
C TRP A 246 18.73 -2.76 4.01
N ARG A 247 19.92 -3.20 4.44
CA ARG A 247 20.68 -4.27 3.76
C ARG A 247 20.00 -5.62 3.92
N GLU A 248 19.49 -5.92 5.11
CA GLU A 248 18.76 -7.16 5.38
C GLU A 248 17.46 -7.19 4.59
N LEU A 249 16.72 -6.07 4.60
CA LEU A 249 15.50 -5.91 3.81
C LEU A 249 15.75 -6.06 2.31
N ALA A 250 16.82 -5.43 1.79
CA ALA A 250 17.21 -5.51 0.39
C ALA A 250 17.60 -6.94 -0.02
N ALA A 251 18.34 -7.66 0.82
CA ALA A 251 18.78 -9.03 0.53
C ALA A 251 17.61 -10.03 0.42
N GLY A 252 16.49 -9.76 1.10
CA GLY A 252 15.30 -10.62 1.11
C GLY A 252 14.13 -10.13 0.26
N VAL A 253 14.26 -8.99 -0.44
CA VAL A 253 13.12 -8.26 -1.04
C VAL A 253 12.32 -9.09 -2.05
N GLY A 254 12.96 -10.06 -2.72
CA GLY A 254 12.32 -10.91 -3.72
C GLY A 254 11.68 -12.20 -3.20
N SER A 255 11.84 -12.52 -1.90
CA SER A 255 11.62 -13.88 -1.40
C SER A 255 10.19 -14.37 -1.59
N GLY A 256 9.19 -13.59 -1.17
CA GLY A 256 7.78 -13.96 -1.31
C GLY A 256 7.32 -14.03 -2.77
N LEU A 257 7.85 -13.16 -3.65
CA LEU A 257 7.53 -13.20 -5.07
C LEU A 257 8.04 -14.48 -5.75
N ARG A 258 9.22 -14.98 -5.34
CA ARG A 258 9.73 -16.27 -5.82
C ARG A 258 8.89 -17.44 -5.32
N GLU A 259 8.48 -17.43 -4.06
CA GLU A 259 7.54 -18.44 -3.53
C GLU A 259 6.21 -18.43 -4.28
N LEU A 260 5.65 -17.23 -4.55
CA LEU A 260 4.43 -17.06 -5.32
C LEU A 260 4.55 -17.71 -6.71
N LEU A 261 5.64 -17.43 -7.44
CA LEU A 261 5.87 -17.97 -8.78
C LEU A 261 6.15 -19.48 -8.80
N ALA A 262 6.67 -20.03 -7.71
CA ALA A 262 6.91 -21.46 -7.59
C ALA A 262 5.63 -22.26 -7.31
N SER A 263 4.53 -21.60 -6.91
CA SER A 263 3.26 -22.23 -6.56
C SER A 263 2.17 -21.87 -7.58
N PRO A 264 1.77 -22.79 -8.48
CA PRO A 264 0.71 -22.53 -9.45
C PRO A 264 -0.63 -22.12 -8.82
N ALA A 265 -0.97 -22.69 -7.66
CA ALA A 265 -2.21 -22.37 -6.95
C ALA A 265 -2.18 -20.94 -6.37
N ASP A 266 -1.09 -20.56 -5.73
CA ASP A 266 -0.94 -19.20 -5.17
C ASP A 266 -0.86 -18.15 -6.28
N PHE A 267 -0.17 -18.46 -7.39
CA PHE A 267 -0.11 -17.57 -8.53
C PHE A 267 -1.46 -17.40 -9.23
N GLU A 268 -2.31 -18.44 -9.26
CA GLU A 268 -3.69 -18.33 -9.75
C GLU A 268 -4.52 -17.39 -8.86
N GLU A 269 -4.42 -17.49 -7.53
CA GLU A 269 -5.07 -16.56 -6.62
C GLU A 269 -4.63 -15.11 -6.85
N ALA A 270 -3.32 -14.89 -7.01
CA ALA A 270 -2.76 -13.58 -7.32
C ALA A 270 -3.30 -13.06 -8.67
N TYR A 271 -3.31 -13.90 -9.71
CA TYR A 271 -3.88 -13.56 -11.01
C TYR A 271 -5.36 -13.18 -10.93
N HIS A 272 -6.17 -13.98 -10.22
CA HIS A 272 -7.58 -13.69 -9.96
C HIS A 272 -7.76 -12.30 -9.35
N THR A 273 -6.96 -11.95 -8.33
CA THR A 273 -7.05 -10.61 -7.72
C THR A 273 -6.66 -9.48 -8.66
N CYS A 274 -5.70 -9.71 -9.56
CA CYS A 274 -5.28 -8.73 -10.54
C CYS A 274 -6.40 -8.45 -11.56
N VAL A 275 -6.97 -9.48 -12.17
CA VAL A 275 -7.98 -9.36 -13.24
C VAL A 275 -9.38 -9.01 -12.73
N THR A 276 -9.65 -9.21 -11.43
CA THR A 276 -10.91 -8.77 -10.81
C THR A 276 -10.80 -7.42 -10.11
N GLY A 277 -9.59 -6.90 -9.94
CA GLY A 277 -9.28 -5.66 -9.23
C GLY A 277 -8.67 -4.58 -10.12
N LEU A 278 -7.35 -4.39 -10.01
CA LEU A 278 -6.60 -3.28 -10.61
C LEU A 278 -6.50 -3.37 -12.14
N LEU A 279 -6.41 -4.58 -12.70
CA LEU A 279 -6.25 -4.80 -14.14
C LEU A 279 -7.57 -5.18 -14.83
N ALA A 280 -8.72 -4.98 -14.16
CA ALA A 280 -10.00 -5.50 -14.62
C ALA A 280 -10.43 -4.96 -16.00
N GLU A 281 -10.03 -3.75 -16.37
CA GLU A 281 -10.35 -3.15 -17.66
C GLU A 281 -9.41 -3.59 -18.79
N VAL A 282 -8.20 -4.04 -18.46
CA VAL A 282 -7.21 -4.55 -19.42
C VAL A 282 -6.55 -5.81 -18.84
N PRO A 283 -7.30 -6.92 -18.69
CA PRO A 283 -6.81 -8.10 -18.01
C PRO A 283 -5.69 -8.76 -18.85
N PRO A 284 -4.50 -9.01 -18.28
CA PRO A 284 -3.48 -9.79 -18.96
C PRO A 284 -3.89 -11.27 -19.04
N SER A 285 -3.22 -12.05 -19.89
CA SER A 285 -3.22 -13.50 -19.72
C SER A 285 -2.42 -13.90 -18.47
N LEU A 286 -2.63 -15.11 -17.95
CA LEU A 286 -1.85 -15.66 -16.84
C LEU A 286 -0.34 -15.64 -17.16
N GLU A 287 0.02 -16.06 -18.38
CA GLU A 287 1.39 -16.02 -18.89
C GLU A 287 1.92 -14.58 -18.97
N GLY A 288 1.11 -13.63 -19.43
CA GLY A 288 1.50 -12.22 -19.49
C GLY A 288 1.79 -11.63 -18.11
N LEU A 289 1.03 -12.04 -17.08
CA LEU A 289 1.31 -11.66 -15.70
C LEU A 289 2.59 -12.34 -15.18
N GLN A 290 2.82 -13.60 -15.54
CA GLN A 290 4.03 -14.33 -15.16
C GLN A 290 5.30 -13.68 -15.76
N ILE A 291 5.24 -13.27 -17.03
CA ILE A 291 6.34 -12.54 -17.70
C ILE A 291 6.63 -11.22 -16.97
N ALA A 292 5.59 -10.47 -16.57
CA ALA A 292 5.79 -9.22 -15.81
C ALA A 292 6.48 -9.48 -14.46
N ALA A 293 6.12 -10.56 -13.75
CA ALA A 293 6.76 -10.94 -12.50
C ALA A 293 8.24 -11.34 -12.70
N GLN A 294 8.53 -12.10 -13.76
CA GLN A 294 9.90 -12.49 -14.11
C GLN A 294 10.78 -11.29 -14.47
N ARG A 295 10.24 -10.32 -15.24
CA ARG A 295 10.94 -9.06 -15.54
C ARG A 295 11.23 -8.27 -14.26
N LEU A 296 10.24 -8.13 -13.37
CA LEU A 296 10.45 -7.45 -12.08
C LEU A 296 11.57 -8.13 -11.26
N LEU A 297 11.60 -9.47 -11.24
CA LEU A 297 12.66 -10.20 -10.55
C LEU A 297 14.06 -9.93 -11.16
N ALA A 298 14.15 -9.94 -12.49
CA ALA A 298 15.42 -9.82 -13.20
C ALA A 298 15.98 -8.39 -13.20
N ASP A 299 15.11 -7.40 -13.40
CA ASP A 299 15.47 -6.02 -13.68
C ASP A 299 15.54 -5.16 -12.41
N VAL A 300 14.80 -5.52 -11.36
CA VAL A 300 14.72 -4.73 -10.12
C VAL A 300 15.23 -5.50 -8.92
N VAL A 301 14.57 -6.61 -8.59
CA VAL A 301 14.82 -7.35 -7.34
C VAL A 301 16.27 -7.82 -7.26
N ARG A 302 16.77 -8.46 -8.32
CA ARG A 302 18.16 -8.93 -8.36
C ARG A 302 19.16 -7.78 -8.17
N VAL A 303 18.93 -6.63 -8.79
CA VAL A 303 19.80 -5.45 -8.66
C VAL A 303 19.83 -4.94 -7.21
N VAL A 304 18.68 -4.90 -6.55
CA VAL A 304 18.56 -4.49 -5.14
C VAL A 304 19.26 -5.48 -4.20
N GLU A 305 19.09 -6.79 -4.41
CA GLU A 305 19.76 -7.85 -3.63
C GLU A 305 21.29 -7.85 -3.82
N GLU A 306 21.77 -7.62 -5.04
CA GLU A 306 23.20 -7.51 -5.35
C GLU A 306 23.83 -6.28 -4.67
N ALA A 307 23.13 -5.14 -4.68
CA ALA A 307 23.59 -3.91 -4.03
C ALA A 307 23.77 -4.06 -2.50
N ALA A 308 22.93 -4.90 -1.86
CA ALA A 308 23.07 -5.23 -0.45
C ALA A 308 24.39 -5.99 -0.17
N SER A 309 24.82 -6.82 -1.11
CA SER A 309 26.02 -7.67 -0.98
C SER A 309 27.33 -6.90 -1.22
N ILE A 310 27.36 -6.00 -2.22
CA ILE A 310 28.57 -5.24 -2.60
C ILE A 310 29.00 -4.25 -1.51
N SER A 311 28.04 -3.69 -0.77
CA SER A 311 28.31 -2.71 0.28
C SER A 311 28.91 -3.32 1.57
N GLY A 312 29.04 -4.65 1.66
CA GLY A 312 29.65 -5.36 2.77
C GLY A 312 31.12 -5.73 2.57
N SER A 313 31.63 -5.72 1.32
CA SER A 313 33.00 -6.15 1.00
C SER A 313 34.04 -5.03 1.11
N ILE A 314 33.63 -3.76 1.07
CA ILE A 314 34.52 -2.60 1.18
C ILE A 314 34.93 -2.32 2.64
N GLY A 315 34.16 -2.81 3.61
CA GLY A 315 34.45 -2.65 5.05
C GLY A 315 35.51 -3.62 5.60
N THR A 316 35.72 -4.75 4.94
CA THR A 316 36.68 -5.79 5.37
C THR A 316 38.04 -5.70 4.69
N SER A 317 38.18 -4.96 3.59
CA SER A 317 39.46 -4.83 2.87
C SER A 317 40.38 -3.73 3.41
N ILE A 318 39.87 -2.75 4.18
CA ILE A 318 40.70 -1.66 4.73
C ILE A 318 41.44 -2.06 6.02
N GLN A 319 41.02 -3.12 6.72
CA GLN A 319 41.74 -3.63 7.89
C GLN A 319 42.87 -4.62 7.57
N ALA A 320 42.98 -5.10 6.34
CA ALA A 320 44.02 -6.07 5.96
C ALA A 320 45.35 -5.42 5.51
N ASP A 321 45.37 -4.11 5.23
CA ASP A 321 46.51 -3.44 4.58
C ASP A 321 47.32 -2.50 5.50
N GLN A 322 47.00 -2.45 6.80
CA GLN A 322 47.79 -1.72 7.82
C GLN A 322 48.75 -2.60 8.62
N GLY A 323 48.81 -3.91 8.34
CA GLY A 323 49.66 -4.86 9.07
C GLY A 323 51.01 -5.21 8.42
N ALA A 324 51.37 -4.61 7.28
CA ALA A 324 52.53 -5.03 6.47
C ALA A 324 53.61 -3.95 6.28
N LEU A 325 53.67 -2.95 7.18
CA LEU A 325 54.71 -1.90 7.15
C LEU A 325 55.55 -1.78 8.44
N ASP A 326 55.44 -2.72 9.37
CA ASP A 326 56.31 -2.81 10.55
C ASP A 326 56.75 -4.27 10.79
N SER A 327 57.68 -4.76 9.97
CA SER A 327 58.52 -5.94 10.27
C SER A 327 59.75 -6.00 9.38
#